data_AF-A0A2M8NKT0-F1
#
_entry.id   AF-A0A2M8NKT0-F1
#
_cell.length_a   1.000
_cell.length_b   1.000
_cell.length_c   1.000
_cell.angle_alpha   90.00
_cell.angle_beta   90.00
_cell.angle_gamma   90.00
#
_symmetry.space_group_name_H-M   'P 1'
#
loop_
_entity.id
_entity.type
_entity.pdbx_description
1 polymer ?
#
loop_
_entity_poly.entity_id
_entity_poly.type
_entity_poly.pdbx_seq_one_letter_code
_entity_poly.pdbx_strand_id
1 'polypeptide(L)'
;MRRIGSSPSGMGIPEMDRSRPETGCRLISVSKLRCGFRPNPDVTGLHSGCIIRIPSSGSSRTSRMDRWRGTNMVVSSSVRWRSAAMDDMRQVFEAVVKAQADGETAALATVVHVQGSVPRHAGSRMLVRTDGSIVGTVGGGAMESLVIKEALAALADGETRLRTYALNDLAAGDPGICGGTVQIFIEPINAAPTLIVIGGGHVGLALAELSKWMGYRTVLSDDRAEFCNPTYAPGLDGYAVCKPSELPVHTRIDHRTYIAAVTRGMPIDIDLIPALLATDAAYIGLIGSRRRWALTVRALMEERGLDEAALSRIHAPIGLELQAETPKEIAVSIMAEITMVRRGGTGAPMRWFGLTESDFDGIE
;
A
#
# COMPACT_ATOMS: atom_id res chain seq x y z
N MET A 1 -8.11 44.39 62.28
CA MET A 1 -6.73 44.91 62.48
C MET A 1 -5.88 43.81 63.11
N ARG A 2 -4.77 43.44 62.44
CA ARG A 2 -3.54 42.70 62.88
C ARG A 2 -3.74 41.28 63.48
N ARG A 3 -3.25 40.15 62.91
CA ARG A 3 -1.86 39.68 62.57
C ARG A 3 -0.93 39.67 63.80
N ILE A 4 -0.06 38.71 64.14
CA ILE A 4 0.52 37.45 63.61
C ILE A 4 1.27 36.80 64.82
N GLY A 5 1.36 35.47 64.91
CA GLY A 5 2.42 34.75 65.66
C GLY A 5 3.34 34.03 64.67
N SER A 6 4.65 34.36 64.63
CA SER A 6 5.78 33.68 65.30
C SER A 6 6.37 32.50 64.50
N SER A 7 7.51 32.76 63.87
CA SER A 7 8.58 31.86 63.38
C SER A 7 9.39 31.23 64.55
N PRO A 8 10.52 30.47 64.39
CA PRO A 8 11.28 29.96 63.22
C PRO A 8 11.64 28.43 63.31
N SER A 9 12.16 27.73 62.30
CA SER A 9 13.60 27.54 61.98
C SER A 9 13.79 26.16 61.31
N GLY A 10 14.74 26.00 60.38
CA GLY A 10 15.16 24.69 59.86
C GLY A 10 15.81 24.73 58.48
N MET A 11 17.12 24.50 58.44
CA MET A 11 18.06 24.55 57.31
C MET A 11 17.71 23.62 56.14
N GLY A 12 18.09 24.02 54.92
CA GLY A 12 17.93 23.24 53.69
C GLY A 12 19.17 22.47 53.25
N ILE A 13 18.98 21.56 52.27
CA ILE A 13 19.92 21.12 51.22
C ILE A 13 19.07 20.56 50.03
N PRO A 14 19.61 20.31 48.82
CA PRO A 14 19.51 21.15 47.64
C PRO A 14 18.52 20.65 46.57
N GLU A 15 18.29 21.55 45.63
CA GLU A 15 17.58 21.43 44.35
C GLU A 15 17.85 20.11 43.60
N MET A 16 16.77 19.38 43.28
CA MET A 16 16.81 18.21 42.42
C MET A 16 15.99 18.53 41.16
N ASP A 17 16.71 18.76 40.08
CA ASP A 17 16.25 18.97 38.71
C ASP A 17 15.16 17.94 38.34
N ARG A 18 13.92 18.43 38.18
CA ARG A 18 12.81 17.66 37.61
C ARG A 18 12.78 17.94 36.12
N SER A 19 13.66 17.26 35.40
CA SER A 19 13.51 17.06 33.97
C SER A 19 12.14 16.44 33.69
N ARG A 20 11.36 17.16 32.88
CA ARG A 20 10.06 16.71 32.35
C ARG A 20 10.28 15.43 31.53
N PRO A 21 9.49 14.37 31.70
CA PRO A 21 9.47 13.33 30.69
C PRO A 21 8.82 13.93 29.44
N GLU A 22 9.60 14.04 28.36
CA GLU A 22 9.10 14.26 27.02
C GLU A 22 8.20 13.06 26.65
N THR A 23 6.91 13.19 26.87
CA THR A 23 5.89 12.31 26.29
C THR A 23 5.73 12.65 24.81
N GLY A 24 6.74 12.30 24.03
CA GLY A 24 6.64 12.31 22.57
C GLY A 24 5.85 11.08 22.13
N CYS A 25 4.60 11.31 21.72
CA CYS A 25 3.80 10.33 21.00
C CYS A 25 4.56 9.93 19.71
N ARG A 26 5.15 8.72 19.69
CA ARG A 26 5.87 8.19 18.53
C ARG A 26 4.99 7.19 17.81
N LEU A 27 4.67 7.45 16.54
CA LEU A 27 4.14 6.42 15.64
C LEU A 27 5.16 5.28 15.55
N ILE A 28 4.81 4.11 16.07
CA ILE A 28 5.64 2.92 15.94
C ILE A 28 5.35 2.34 14.55
N SER A 29 6.08 2.78 13.54
CA SER A 29 6.04 2.17 12.21
C SER A 29 6.87 0.90 12.20
N VAL A 30 6.25 -0.23 11.84
CA VAL A 30 6.90 -1.55 11.88
C VAL A 30 7.66 -1.85 10.57
N SER A 31 7.70 -0.92 9.61
CA SER A 31 8.27 -1.09 8.26
C SER A 31 9.78 -1.38 8.21
N LYS A 32 10.49 -1.41 9.35
CA LYS A 32 11.94 -1.72 9.43
C LYS A 32 12.31 -3.02 10.14
N LEU A 33 11.35 -3.86 10.52
CA LEU A 33 11.68 -5.23 10.93
C LEU A 33 12.03 -6.03 9.67
N ARG A 34 13.33 -6.19 9.40
CA ARG A 34 13.84 -7.13 8.40
C ARG A 34 13.08 -8.43 8.55
N CYS A 35 12.47 -8.88 7.45
CA CYS A 35 11.96 -10.24 7.31
C CYS A 35 13.17 -11.19 7.39
N GLY A 36 13.57 -11.52 8.61
CA GLY A 36 14.50 -12.58 8.89
C GLY A 36 13.76 -13.88 8.73
N PHE A 37 13.79 -14.43 7.52
CA PHE A 37 13.40 -15.80 7.27
C PHE A 37 14.34 -16.70 8.10
N ARG A 38 13.94 -17.02 9.33
CA ARG A 38 14.55 -18.09 10.11
C ARG A 38 13.76 -19.36 9.77
N PRO A 39 14.33 -20.33 9.03
CA PRO A 39 13.68 -21.61 8.89
C PRO A 39 13.55 -22.25 10.28
N ASN A 40 12.32 -22.61 10.64
CA ASN A 40 12.01 -23.37 11.85
C ASN A 40 12.66 -24.76 11.76
N PRO A 41 13.54 -25.17 12.69
CA PRO A 41 14.19 -26.46 12.64
C PRO A 41 13.33 -27.49 13.35
N ASP A 42 12.11 -27.78 12.88
CA ASP A 42 11.30 -28.91 13.36
C ASP A 42 10.14 -29.20 12.40
N VAL A 43 10.47 -29.66 11.19
CA VAL A 43 9.56 -30.46 10.36
C VAL A 43 10.41 -31.53 9.67
N THR A 44 10.65 -32.64 10.37
CA THR A 44 11.13 -33.89 9.76
C THR A 44 9.97 -34.55 9.02
N GLY A 45 10.02 -34.57 7.69
CA GLY A 45 9.03 -35.27 6.89
C GLY A 45 9.27 -35.17 5.38
N LEU A 46 10.04 -36.13 4.86
CA LEU A 46 10.09 -36.60 3.46
C LEU A 46 9.95 -35.58 2.31
N HIS A 47 11.05 -35.35 1.59
CA HIS A 47 11.15 -35.74 0.18
C HIS A 47 12.61 -35.73 -0.28
N SER A 48 13.16 -36.94 -0.39
CA SER A 48 14.47 -37.26 -0.94
C SER A 48 14.50 -37.10 -2.46
N GLY A 49 15.57 -36.47 -2.95
CA GLY A 49 15.87 -36.28 -4.36
C GLY A 49 15.98 -37.60 -5.12
N CYS A 50 15.46 -37.57 -6.35
CA CYS A 50 15.58 -38.64 -7.32
C CYS A 50 17.03 -38.70 -7.82
N ILE A 51 17.81 -39.65 -7.31
CA ILE A 51 19.07 -40.07 -7.91
C ILE A 51 18.75 -41.30 -8.77
N ILE A 52 18.83 -41.14 -10.08
CA ILE A 52 18.73 -42.27 -11.03
C ILE A 52 19.96 -43.16 -10.81
N ARG A 53 19.76 -44.28 -10.13
CA ARG A 53 20.74 -45.37 -9.99
C ARG A 53 20.48 -46.39 -11.09
N ILE A 54 21.40 -46.49 -12.05
CA ILE A 54 21.46 -47.60 -13.00
C ILE A 54 22.02 -48.82 -12.23
N PRO A 55 21.38 -50.00 -12.27
CA PRO A 55 21.84 -51.15 -11.50
C PRO A 55 23.04 -51.81 -12.18
N SER A 56 24.11 -52.01 -11.41
CA SER A 56 25.23 -52.88 -11.78
C SER A 56 24.97 -54.31 -11.31
N SER A 57 24.88 -55.24 -12.23
CA SER A 57 25.03 -56.68 -11.96
C SER A 57 25.89 -57.30 -13.05
N GLY A 58 26.89 -58.09 -12.67
CA GLY A 58 27.47 -59.10 -13.55
C GLY A 58 28.96 -58.96 -13.86
N SER A 59 29.74 -59.68 -13.06
CA SER A 59 31.11 -60.18 -13.25
C SER A 59 31.78 -60.22 -14.64
N SER A 60 33.08 -59.92 -14.59
CA SER A 60 34.22 -60.68 -15.18
C SER A 60 34.83 -60.25 -16.52
N ARG A 61 36.14 -59.94 -16.38
CA ARG A 61 37.29 -60.33 -17.22
C ARG A 61 37.63 -59.54 -18.51
N THR A 62 38.95 -59.24 -18.52
CA THR A 62 39.92 -59.15 -19.61
C THR A 62 40.02 -57.88 -20.47
N SER A 63 41.04 -57.09 -20.09
CA SER A 63 42.20 -56.64 -20.90
C SER A 63 42.04 -55.74 -22.13
N ARG A 64 43.00 -54.80 -22.15
CA ARG A 64 43.80 -54.29 -23.28
C ARG A 64 43.53 -52.83 -23.69
N MET A 65 44.61 -52.07 -23.51
CA MET A 65 45.02 -50.83 -24.19
C MET A 65 44.27 -50.54 -25.50
N ASP A 66 43.84 -49.28 -25.69
CA ASP A 66 44.57 -48.43 -26.62
C ASP A 66 44.34 -46.92 -26.47
N ARG A 67 45.44 -46.24 -26.76
CA ARG A 67 45.75 -44.82 -26.80
C ARG A 67 44.94 -44.11 -27.89
N TRP A 68 44.33 -42.95 -27.61
CA TRP A 68 44.19 -41.89 -28.63
C TRP A 68 44.37 -40.50 -28.02
N ARG A 69 45.34 -39.78 -28.61
CA ARG A 69 45.75 -38.42 -28.26
C ARG A 69 44.88 -37.42 -29.02
N GLY A 70 44.47 -36.37 -28.32
CA GLY A 70 44.55 -34.98 -28.77
C GLY A 70 43.82 -34.58 -30.04
N THR A 71 42.73 -33.83 -29.84
CA THR A 71 42.47 -32.65 -30.67
C THR A 71 41.93 -31.54 -29.78
N ASN A 72 42.77 -30.53 -29.55
CA ASN A 72 42.35 -29.26 -28.95
C ASN A 72 41.39 -28.58 -29.93
N MET A 73 40.10 -28.57 -29.60
CA MET A 73 39.15 -27.69 -30.27
C MET A 73 39.16 -26.36 -29.53
N VAL A 74 39.91 -25.40 -30.08
CA VAL A 74 39.84 -23.99 -29.72
C VAL A 74 38.45 -23.50 -30.14
N VAL A 75 37.52 -23.36 -29.19
CA VAL A 75 36.28 -22.62 -29.45
C VAL A 75 36.59 -21.15 -29.26
N SER A 76 36.65 -20.45 -30.39
CA SER A 76 36.91 -19.04 -30.50
C SER A 76 35.91 -18.20 -29.68
N SER A 77 36.46 -17.19 -29.02
CA SER A 77 35.77 -16.02 -28.51
C SER A 77 34.70 -15.48 -29.47
N SER A 78 33.50 -15.20 -28.93
CA SER A 78 32.72 -13.95 -29.11
C SER A 78 31.21 -14.18 -29.27
N VAL A 79 30.46 -14.10 -28.16
CA VAL A 79 29.14 -13.42 -28.12
C VAL A 79 28.98 -12.83 -26.72
N ARG A 80 29.42 -11.58 -26.55
CA ARG A 80 29.21 -10.81 -25.31
C ARG A 80 28.02 -9.87 -25.53
N TRP A 81 26.86 -10.44 -25.77
CA TRP A 81 25.60 -9.71 -25.95
C TRP A 81 24.55 -10.35 -25.04
N ARG A 82 24.54 -10.02 -23.72
CA ARG A 82 23.46 -10.40 -22.78
C ARG A 82 23.55 -9.89 -21.31
N SER A 83 24.49 -9.02 -20.92
CA SER A 83 24.57 -8.58 -19.50
C SER A 83 23.80 -7.28 -19.21
N ALA A 84 24.18 -6.16 -19.85
CA ALA A 84 23.69 -4.84 -19.44
C ALA A 84 22.17 -4.63 -19.60
N ALA A 85 21.56 -5.10 -20.69
CA ALA A 85 20.11 -4.93 -20.90
C ALA A 85 19.25 -5.79 -19.94
N MET A 86 19.79 -6.93 -19.48
CA MET A 86 19.13 -7.77 -18.47
C MET A 86 19.30 -7.17 -17.07
N ASP A 87 20.43 -6.51 -16.80
CA ASP A 87 20.67 -5.76 -15.55
C ASP A 87 19.75 -4.53 -15.45
N ASP A 88 19.54 -3.78 -16.53
CA ASP A 88 18.61 -2.63 -16.57
C ASP A 88 17.17 -3.04 -16.22
N MET A 89 16.68 -4.13 -16.84
CA MET A 89 15.31 -4.60 -16.60
C MET A 89 15.12 -5.13 -15.19
N ARG A 90 16.13 -5.83 -14.66
CA ARG A 90 16.12 -6.32 -13.28
C ARG A 90 16.05 -5.17 -12.28
N GLN A 91 16.80 -4.09 -12.49
CA GLN A 91 16.76 -2.90 -11.62
C GLN A 91 15.37 -2.26 -11.59
N VAL A 92 14.66 -2.21 -12.73
CA VAL A 92 13.28 -1.70 -12.77
C VAL A 92 12.37 -2.54 -11.90
N PHE A 93 12.40 -3.87 -12.04
CA PHE A 93 11.56 -4.76 -11.22
C PHE A 93 11.93 -4.73 -9.74
N GLU A 94 13.22 -4.68 -9.40
CA GLU A 94 13.67 -4.50 -8.01
C GLU A 94 13.16 -3.17 -7.43
N ALA A 95 13.15 -2.11 -8.23
CA ALA A 95 12.60 -0.81 -7.83
C ALA A 95 11.07 -0.85 -7.65
N VAL A 96 10.34 -1.60 -8.49
CA VAL A 96 8.90 -1.83 -8.31
C VAL A 96 8.62 -2.53 -6.99
N VAL A 97 9.29 -3.65 -6.74
CA VAL A 97 9.12 -4.43 -5.51
C VAL A 97 9.46 -3.58 -4.28
N LYS A 98 10.54 -2.79 -4.37
CA LYS A 98 10.94 -1.87 -3.30
C LYS A 98 9.88 -0.80 -3.06
N ALA A 99 9.37 -0.15 -4.11
CA ALA A 99 8.33 0.86 -3.97
C ALA A 99 7.08 0.29 -3.28
N GLN A 100 6.62 -0.90 -3.71
CA GLN A 100 5.48 -1.56 -3.08
C GLN A 100 5.74 -1.91 -1.61
N ALA A 101 6.93 -2.43 -1.28
CA ALA A 101 7.31 -2.77 0.08
C ALA A 101 7.39 -1.53 1.00
N ASP A 102 7.86 -0.41 0.46
CA ASP A 102 7.98 0.86 1.18
C ASP A 102 6.62 1.61 1.26
N GLY A 103 5.58 1.10 0.59
CA GLY A 103 4.26 1.74 0.49
C GLY A 103 4.27 2.99 -0.39
N GLU A 104 5.25 3.09 -1.28
CA GLU A 104 5.37 4.14 -2.28
C GLU A 104 4.53 3.79 -3.51
N THR A 105 4.01 4.83 -4.16
CA THR A 105 3.29 4.71 -5.43
C THR A 105 4.22 5.16 -6.55
N ALA A 106 4.24 4.42 -7.65
CA ALA A 106 5.07 4.68 -8.82
C ALA A 106 4.35 4.22 -10.08
N ALA A 107 4.69 4.74 -11.26
CA ALA A 107 4.11 4.31 -12.52
C ALA A 107 5.15 3.53 -13.33
N LEU A 108 4.76 2.37 -13.86
CA LEU A 108 5.59 1.58 -14.75
C LEU A 108 5.18 1.89 -16.20
N ALA A 109 6.11 2.48 -16.94
CA ALA A 109 6.00 2.66 -18.38
C ALA A 109 6.69 1.49 -19.08
N THR A 110 5.99 0.82 -19.99
CA THR A 110 6.49 -0.31 -20.78
C THR A 110 6.29 -0.03 -22.26
N VAL A 111 7.36 -0.15 -23.04
CA VAL A 111 7.27 -0.14 -24.51
C VAL A 111 6.61 -1.44 -24.96
N VAL A 112 5.34 -1.37 -25.38
CA VAL A 112 4.53 -2.54 -25.76
C VAL A 112 4.53 -2.81 -27.26
N HIS A 113 4.72 -1.77 -28.07
CA HIS A 113 4.82 -1.92 -29.52
C HIS A 113 5.83 -0.93 -30.10
N VAL A 114 6.51 -1.39 -31.14
CA VAL A 114 7.52 -0.63 -31.88
C VAL A 114 7.31 -0.92 -33.36
N GLN A 115 7.23 0.12 -34.17
CA GLN A 115 7.29 0.02 -35.62
C GLN A 115 8.40 0.94 -36.13
N GLY A 116 9.13 0.51 -37.16
CA GLY A 116 10.27 1.27 -37.71
C GLY A 116 11.52 1.22 -36.82
N SER A 117 12.44 2.15 -37.06
CA SER A 117 13.69 2.26 -36.31
C SER A 117 13.48 3.14 -35.08
N VAL A 118 13.59 2.56 -33.89
CA VAL A 118 13.43 3.26 -32.61
C VAL A 118 14.61 2.94 -31.69
N PRO A 119 14.95 3.81 -30.73
CA PRO A 119 16.15 3.66 -29.90
C PRO A 119 16.11 2.47 -28.90
N ARG A 120 14.94 1.91 -28.59
CA ARG A 120 14.76 0.81 -27.62
C ARG A 120 13.76 -0.23 -28.15
N HIS A 121 14.07 -1.51 -27.94
CA HIS A 121 13.19 -2.60 -28.35
C HIS A 121 11.96 -2.72 -27.45
N ALA A 122 10.90 -3.34 -27.97
CA ALA A 122 9.73 -3.75 -27.19
C ALA A 122 10.17 -4.51 -25.92
N GLY A 123 9.50 -4.23 -24.80
CA GLY A 123 9.85 -4.75 -23.48
C GLY A 123 10.80 -3.86 -22.66
N SER A 124 11.27 -2.73 -23.21
CA SER A 124 11.97 -1.71 -22.43
C SER A 124 11.03 -1.07 -21.42
N ARG A 125 11.52 -0.78 -20.22
CA ARG A 125 10.71 -0.31 -19.09
C ARG A 125 11.36 0.84 -18.35
N MET A 126 10.52 1.70 -17.79
CA MET A 126 10.91 2.81 -16.93
C MET A 126 9.91 2.93 -15.79
N LEU A 127 10.40 2.89 -14.55
CA LEU A 127 9.62 3.24 -13.38
C LEU A 127 9.73 4.74 -13.16
N VAL A 128 8.61 5.41 -12.92
CA VAL A 128 8.52 6.85 -12.61
C VAL A 128 7.91 7.00 -11.22
N ARG A 129 8.60 7.68 -10.30
CA ARG A 129 8.08 7.96 -8.95
C ARG A 129 7.25 9.24 -8.94
N THR A 130 6.55 9.48 -7.83
CA THR A 130 5.73 10.69 -7.61
C THR A 130 6.53 12.00 -7.62
N ASP A 131 7.84 11.95 -7.32
CA ASP A 131 8.77 13.08 -7.42
C ASP A 131 9.34 13.28 -8.85
N GLY A 132 8.94 12.44 -9.81
CA GLY A 132 9.43 12.43 -11.19
C GLY A 132 10.77 11.72 -11.37
N SER A 133 11.40 11.21 -10.31
CA SER A 133 12.61 10.40 -10.44
C SER A 133 12.33 9.07 -11.16
N ILE A 134 13.32 8.57 -11.91
CA ILE A 134 13.15 7.38 -12.75
C ILE A 134 14.14 6.26 -12.41
N VAL A 135 13.75 5.03 -12.74
CA VAL A 135 14.63 3.85 -12.82
C VAL A 135 14.38 3.16 -14.16
N GLY A 136 15.44 2.87 -14.91
CA GLY A 136 15.33 2.39 -16.29
C GLY A 136 15.04 3.51 -17.29
N THR A 137 14.69 3.13 -18.51
CA THR A 137 14.46 4.07 -19.63
C THR A 137 13.60 3.42 -20.72
N VAL A 138 12.77 4.23 -21.38
CA VAL A 138 11.95 3.82 -22.53
C VAL A 138 12.53 4.25 -23.88
N GLY A 139 13.64 5.00 -23.92
CA GLY A 139 14.21 5.43 -25.20
C GLY A 139 15.10 6.68 -25.20
N GLY A 140 15.22 7.42 -24.09
CA GLY A 140 15.97 8.67 -24.08
C GLY A 140 15.16 9.89 -24.57
N GLY A 141 15.66 11.10 -24.24
CA GLY A 141 15.31 12.33 -24.95
C GLY A 141 13.90 12.89 -24.70
N ALA A 142 13.34 13.59 -25.69
CA ALA A 142 12.07 14.30 -25.54
C ALA A 142 10.86 13.36 -25.33
N MET A 143 10.91 12.12 -25.84
CA MET A 143 9.87 11.11 -25.57
C MET A 143 9.79 10.77 -24.08
N GLU A 144 10.93 10.57 -23.40
CA GLU A 144 10.94 10.26 -21.96
C GLU A 144 10.27 11.35 -21.14
N SER A 145 10.50 12.62 -21.48
CA SER A 145 9.87 13.75 -20.78
C SER A 145 8.34 13.71 -20.92
N LEU A 146 7.83 13.36 -22.10
CA LEU A 146 6.38 13.17 -22.33
C LEU A 146 5.85 11.98 -21.53
N VAL A 147 6.59 10.87 -21.51
CA VAL A 147 6.20 9.67 -20.76
C VAL A 147 6.19 9.93 -19.26
N ILE A 148 7.16 10.65 -18.71
CA ILE A 148 7.19 11.07 -17.30
C ILE A 148 5.96 11.92 -16.98
N LYS A 149 5.60 12.88 -17.86
CA LYS A 149 4.40 13.70 -17.66
C LYS A 149 3.12 12.87 -17.64
N GLU A 150 2.96 11.95 -18.58
CA GLU A 150 1.79 11.05 -18.63
C GLU A 150 1.78 10.07 -17.45
N ALA A 151 2.95 9.62 -16.98
CA ALA A 151 3.09 8.79 -15.79
C ALA A 151 2.71 9.53 -14.51
N LEU A 152 3.12 10.79 -14.34
CA LEU A 152 2.69 11.61 -13.21
C LEU A 152 1.18 11.87 -13.24
N ALA A 153 0.62 12.10 -14.43
CA ALA A 153 -0.83 12.19 -14.59
C ALA A 153 -1.53 10.87 -14.21
N ALA A 154 -0.94 9.72 -14.56
CA ALA A 154 -1.46 8.40 -14.16
C ALA A 154 -1.36 8.12 -12.67
N LEU A 155 -0.35 8.64 -12.01
CA LEU A 155 -0.24 8.55 -10.55
C LEU A 155 -1.26 9.45 -9.85
N ALA A 156 -1.65 10.56 -10.47
CA ALA A 156 -2.61 11.50 -9.91
C ALA A 156 -4.06 11.00 -9.98
N ASP A 157 -4.49 10.43 -11.11
CA ASP A 157 -5.86 9.92 -11.28
C ASP A 157 -5.99 8.40 -11.05
N GLY A 158 -4.89 7.66 -11.00
CA GLY A 158 -4.88 6.22 -10.81
C GLY A 158 -5.24 5.41 -12.06
N GLU A 159 -5.36 6.05 -13.22
CA GLU A 159 -5.79 5.42 -14.47
C GLU A 159 -4.63 4.90 -15.32
N THR A 160 -4.82 3.73 -15.94
CA THR A 160 -3.85 3.21 -16.92
C THR A 160 -3.94 3.96 -18.25
N ARG A 161 -2.82 4.10 -18.96
CA ARG A 161 -2.77 4.82 -20.23
C ARG A 161 -2.01 4.03 -21.29
N LEU A 162 -2.48 4.09 -22.52
CA LEU A 162 -1.72 3.67 -23.71
C LEU A 162 -1.46 4.91 -24.57
N ARG A 163 -0.18 5.20 -24.83
CA ARG A 163 0.22 6.39 -25.61
C ARG A 163 1.07 5.98 -26.80
N THR A 164 0.77 6.58 -27.95
CA THR A 164 1.53 6.38 -29.19
C THR A 164 2.34 7.64 -29.47
N TYR A 165 3.64 7.49 -29.66
CA TYR A 165 4.57 8.56 -30.02
C TYR A 165 5.16 8.27 -31.40
N ALA A 166 5.10 9.26 -32.29
CA ALA A 166 5.84 9.23 -33.55
C ALA A 166 7.20 9.91 -33.33
N LEU A 167 8.28 9.29 -33.78
CA LEU A 167 9.65 9.82 -33.68
C LEU A 167 10.02 10.79 -34.82
N ASN A 168 9.08 11.05 -35.73
CA ASN A 168 9.18 12.08 -36.74
C ASN A 168 8.82 13.41 -36.08
N ASP A 169 9.71 14.40 -36.10
CA ASP A 169 9.51 15.77 -35.57
C ASP A 169 9.54 15.97 -34.05
N LEU A 170 10.70 15.69 -33.45
CA LEU A 170 11.14 16.43 -32.26
C LEU A 170 12.33 17.35 -32.65
N ALA A 171 12.02 18.34 -33.50
CA ALA A 171 12.65 19.67 -33.60
C ALA A 171 13.73 20.05 -34.65
N ALA A 172 14.13 19.26 -35.66
CA ALA A 172 15.04 19.80 -36.70
C ALA A 172 15.00 19.02 -38.03
N GLY A 173 14.85 19.75 -39.14
CA GLY A 173 14.82 19.20 -40.50
C GLY A 173 16.16 18.61 -40.95
N ASP A 174 16.27 17.28 -40.87
CA ASP A 174 17.24 16.49 -41.63
C ASP A 174 16.45 15.44 -42.44
N PRO A 175 16.59 15.38 -43.79
CA PRO A 175 15.87 14.41 -44.59
C PRO A 175 16.58 13.06 -44.52
N GLY A 176 16.18 12.21 -43.57
CA GLY A 176 16.39 10.77 -43.75
C GLY A 176 16.44 9.88 -42.51
N ILE A 177 15.41 9.00 -42.44
CA ILE A 177 15.51 7.59 -42.06
C ILE A 177 15.69 7.31 -40.56
N CYS A 178 14.62 7.49 -39.76
CA CYS A 178 14.21 6.55 -38.70
C CYS A 178 12.75 6.85 -38.31
N GLY A 179 11.81 6.57 -39.24
CA GLY A 179 10.38 6.80 -39.05
C GLY A 179 9.70 5.74 -38.21
N GLY A 180 9.92 5.80 -36.90
CA GLY A 180 9.34 4.84 -35.97
C GLY A 180 8.17 5.37 -35.15
N THR A 181 7.21 4.49 -34.85
CA THR A 181 6.18 4.73 -33.83
C THR A 181 6.42 3.82 -32.64
N VAL A 182 6.25 4.37 -31.45
CA VAL A 182 6.39 3.64 -30.18
C VAL A 182 5.08 3.75 -29.42
N GLN A 183 4.55 2.61 -28.99
CA GLN A 183 3.44 2.58 -28.04
C GLN A 183 3.95 2.23 -26.66
N ILE A 184 3.53 3.04 -25.68
CA ILE A 184 3.92 2.92 -24.29
C ILE A 184 2.67 2.72 -23.46
N PHE A 185 2.62 1.58 -22.78
CA PHE A 185 1.63 1.30 -21.75
C PHE A 185 2.16 1.82 -20.41
N ILE A 186 1.38 2.64 -19.75
CA ILE A 186 1.72 3.30 -18.49
C ILE A 186 0.70 2.84 -17.46
N GLU A 187 1.16 2.12 -16.44
CA GLU A 187 0.33 1.63 -15.35
C GLU A 187 0.77 2.21 -14.00
N PRO A 188 -0.13 2.85 -13.23
CA PRO A 188 0.17 3.25 -11.87
C PRO A 188 0.20 2.02 -10.95
N ILE A 189 1.38 1.75 -10.40
CA ILE A 189 1.62 0.77 -9.35
C ILE A 189 1.34 1.43 -8.01
N ASN A 190 0.11 1.22 -7.57
CA ASN A 190 -0.43 1.79 -6.37
C ASN A 190 0.04 1.02 -5.12
N ALA A 191 0.49 1.75 -4.10
CA ALA A 191 0.64 1.20 -2.76
C ALA A 191 -0.69 0.66 -2.22
N ALA A 192 -0.63 -0.31 -1.30
CA ALA A 192 -1.82 -0.78 -0.60
C ALA A 192 -2.56 0.42 0.04
N PRO A 193 -3.91 0.50 -0.08
CA PRO A 193 -4.67 1.51 0.63
C PRO A 193 -4.46 1.38 2.13
N THR A 194 -4.51 2.51 2.83
CA THR A 194 -4.36 2.53 4.29
C THR A 194 -5.73 2.51 4.94
N LEU A 195 -5.96 1.59 5.88
CA LEU A 195 -7.07 1.68 6.82
C LEU A 195 -6.54 2.12 8.18
N ILE A 196 -7.07 3.23 8.69
CA ILE A 196 -6.87 3.63 10.08
C ILE A 196 -8.11 3.27 10.89
N VAL A 197 -7.93 2.38 11.86
CA VAL A 197 -8.99 1.96 12.80
C VAL A 197 -8.83 2.77 14.08
N ILE A 198 -9.81 3.61 14.40
CA ILE A 198 -9.81 4.45 15.62
C ILE A 198 -10.70 3.78 16.67
N GLY A 199 -10.08 3.27 17.72
CA GLY A 199 -10.69 2.50 18.81
C GLY A 199 -10.27 1.04 18.75
N GLY A 200 -9.42 0.60 19.68
CA GLY A 200 -8.94 -0.78 19.83
C GLY A 200 -9.85 -1.68 20.66
N GLY A 201 -11.16 -1.42 20.69
CA GLY A 201 -12.13 -2.33 21.31
C GLY A 201 -12.35 -3.59 20.48
N HIS A 202 -13.28 -4.45 20.91
CA HIS A 202 -13.57 -5.73 20.24
C HIS A 202 -13.86 -5.60 18.72
N VAL A 203 -14.65 -4.59 18.33
CA VAL A 203 -14.95 -4.32 16.91
C VAL A 203 -13.71 -3.84 16.17
N GLY A 204 -12.94 -2.93 16.76
CA GLY A 204 -11.74 -2.39 16.13
C GLY A 204 -10.62 -3.41 15.96
N LEU A 205 -10.44 -4.32 16.92
CA LEU A 205 -9.50 -5.42 16.78
C LEU A 205 -9.91 -6.34 15.62
N ALA A 206 -11.18 -6.78 15.57
CA ALA A 206 -11.69 -7.62 14.49
C ALA A 206 -11.57 -6.94 13.11
N LEU A 207 -11.84 -5.63 13.06
CA LEU A 207 -11.72 -4.83 11.85
C LEU A 207 -10.26 -4.69 11.40
N ALA A 208 -9.34 -4.42 12.32
CA ALA A 208 -7.91 -4.32 12.03
C ALA A 208 -7.36 -5.64 11.49
N GLU A 209 -7.68 -6.77 12.14
CA GLU A 209 -7.29 -8.10 11.67
C GLU A 209 -7.83 -8.41 10.27
N LEU A 210 -9.13 -8.16 10.05
CA LEU A 210 -9.77 -8.41 8.75
C LEU A 210 -9.16 -7.52 7.65
N SER A 211 -8.94 -6.24 7.93
CA SER A 211 -8.35 -5.32 6.96
C SER A 211 -6.93 -5.70 6.57
N LYS A 212 -6.13 -6.20 7.53
CA LYS A 212 -4.79 -6.72 7.27
C LYS A 212 -4.85 -7.96 6.37
N TRP A 213 -5.76 -8.89 6.66
CA TRP A 213 -6.00 -10.07 5.81
C TRP A 213 -6.42 -9.68 4.39
N MET A 214 -7.20 -8.61 4.23
CA MET A 214 -7.61 -8.06 2.92
C MET A 214 -6.51 -7.26 2.21
N GLY A 215 -5.30 -7.17 2.77
CA GLY A 215 -4.14 -6.52 2.14
C GLY A 215 -4.08 -5.01 2.30
N TYR A 216 -4.82 -4.42 3.26
CA TYR A 216 -4.64 -3.01 3.61
C TYR A 216 -3.39 -2.81 4.45
N ARG A 217 -2.73 -1.66 4.27
CA ARG A 217 -1.84 -1.13 5.30
C ARG A 217 -2.72 -0.72 6.48
N THR A 218 -2.55 -1.37 7.62
CA THR A 218 -3.48 -1.21 8.75
C THR A 218 -2.79 -0.50 9.90
N VAL A 219 -3.36 0.64 10.32
CA VAL A 219 -2.91 1.40 11.49
C VAL A 219 -4.00 1.39 12.54
N LEU A 220 -3.66 0.99 13.76
CA LEU A 220 -4.57 1.04 14.90
C LEU A 220 -4.29 2.30 15.72
N SER A 221 -5.33 3.01 16.12
CA SER A 221 -5.26 4.14 17.05
C SER A 221 -6.20 3.92 18.23
N ASP A 222 -5.71 4.13 19.45
CA ASP A 222 -6.52 4.22 20.67
C ASP A 222 -5.77 5.14 21.64
N ASP A 223 -6.47 5.89 22.47
CA ASP A 223 -5.87 6.74 23.51
C ASP A 223 -5.34 5.91 24.69
N ARG A 224 -5.67 4.61 24.73
CA ARG A 224 -5.23 3.66 25.73
C ARG A 224 -4.20 2.70 25.16
N ALA A 225 -2.99 2.75 25.71
CA ALA A 225 -1.85 1.97 25.23
C ALA A 225 -2.11 0.45 25.26
N GLU A 226 -2.88 -0.05 26.22
CA GLU A 226 -3.20 -1.47 26.36
C GLU A 226 -4.05 -2.03 25.21
N PHE A 227 -4.78 -1.17 24.49
CA PHE A 227 -5.59 -1.54 23.32
C PHE A 227 -4.91 -1.18 21.98
N CYS A 228 -3.72 -0.58 22.01
CA CYS A 228 -3.02 -0.11 20.81
C CYS A 228 -1.53 -0.46 20.89
N ASN A 229 -1.23 -1.76 20.77
CA ASN A 229 0.14 -2.26 20.78
C ASN A 229 0.26 -3.62 20.05
N PRO A 230 1.48 -4.04 19.66
CA PRO A 230 1.70 -5.30 18.94
C PRO A 230 1.39 -6.57 19.73
N THR A 231 1.34 -6.51 21.06
CA THR A 231 0.98 -7.67 21.89
C THR A 231 -0.53 -7.88 21.86
N TYR A 232 -1.31 -6.80 21.90
CA TYR A 232 -2.77 -6.85 21.85
C TYR A 232 -3.31 -7.12 20.44
N ALA A 233 -2.77 -6.42 19.44
CA ALA A 233 -3.19 -6.53 18.05
C ALA A 233 -1.97 -6.82 17.16
N PRO A 234 -1.46 -8.07 17.11
CA PRO A 234 -0.23 -8.40 16.42
C PRO A 234 -0.33 -8.27 14.89
N GLY A 235 0.79 -7.94 14.24
CA GLY A 235 0.93 -7.99 12.78
C GLY A 235 0.39 -6.78 12.02
N LEU A 236 -0.03 -5.71 12.69
CA LEU A 236 -0.43 -4.45 12.04
C LEU A 236 0.79 -3.62 11.60
N ASP A 237 0.57 -2.65 10.73
CA ASP A 237 1.64 -1.84 10.13
C ASP A 237 2.03 -0.61 10.97
N GLY A 238 1.15 -0.20 11.88
CA GLY A 238 1.39 0.91 12.79
C GLY A 238 0.42 0.99 13.97
N TYR A 239 0.90 1.63 15.03
CA TYR A 239 0.15 1.86 16.28
C TYR A 239 0.31 3.33 16.67
N ALA A 240 -0.81 4.03 16.85
CA ALA A 240 -0.87 5.45 17.19
C ALA A 240 -1.61 5.65 18.52
N VAL A 241 -0.84 5.64 19.62
CA VAL A 241 -1.37 5.87 20.97
C VAL A 241 -1.50 7.36 21.22
N CYS A 242 -2.65 7.93 20.88
CA CYS A 242 -2.92 9.36 20.98
C CYS A 242 -4.41 9.62 21.18
N LYS A 243 -4.78 10.85 21.54
CA LYS A 243 -6.19 11.22 21.51
C LYS A 243 -6.70 11.14 20.06
N PRO A 244 -7.92 10.64 19.82
CA PRO A 244 -8.46 10.52 18.47
C PRO A 244 -8.40 11.82 17.65
N SER A 245 -8.65 12.97 18.26
CA SER A 245 -8.60 14.28 17.60
C SER A 245 -7.19 14.74 17.20
N GLU A 246 -6.15 14.17 17.81
CA GLU A 246 -4.73 14.48 17.53
C GLU A 246 -4.14 13.54 16.45
N LEU A 247 -4.87 12.50 16.05
CA LEU A 247 -4.41 11.49 15.10
C LEU A 247 -3.85 12.07 13.78
N PRO A 248 -4.50 13.07 13.12
CA PRO A 248 -3.96 13.65 11.88
C PRO A 248 -2.60 14.32 12.05
N VAL A 249 -2.20 14.68 13.26
CA VAL A 249 -0.86 15.26 13.55
C VAL A 249 0.21 14.17 13.56
N HIS A 250 -0.16 12.94 13.92
CA HIS A 250 0.78 11.84 14.11
C HIS A 250 0.87 10.89 12.92
N THR A 251 -0.13 10.90 12.04
CA THR A 251 -0.22 9.98 10.91
C THR A 251 -0.61 10.73 9.66
N ARG A 252 0.06 10.43 8.54
CA ARG A 252 -0.32 10.95 7.22
C ARG A 252 -1.69 10.38 6.84
N ILE A 253 -2.63 11.27 6.53
CA ILE A 253 -3.97 10.94 6.05
C ILE A 253 -4.15 11.66 4.71
N ASP A 254 -4.35 10.89 3.65
CA ASP A 254 -4.53 11.38 2.28
C ASP A 254 -5.67 10.66 1.56
N HIS A 255 -5.87 10.96 0.27
CA HIS A 255 -6.92 10.41 -0.60
C HIS A 255 -6.87 8.89 -0.82
N ARG A 256 -5.93 8.19 -0.18
CA ARG A 256 -5.83 6.71 -0.18
C ARG A 256 -6.05 6.11 1.20
N THR A 257 -6.37 6.97 2.17
CA THR A 257 -6.58 6.62 3.56
C THR A 257 -8.07 6.53 3.83
N TYR A 258 -8.47 5.37 4.34
CA TYR A 258 -9.81 5.06 4.79
C TYR A 258 -9.80 5.09 6.32
N ILE A 259 -10.82 5.69 6.92
CA ILE A 259 -10.92 5.82 8.37
C ILE A 259 -12.17 5.11 8.86
N ALA A 260 -12.01 4.24 9.85
CA ALA A 260 -13.12 3.62 10.56
C ALA A 260 -13.03 3.99 12.04
N ALA A 261 -13.88 4.92 12.47
CA ALA A 261 -13.99 5.36 13.85
C ALA A 261 -14.97 4.46 14.61
N VAL A 262 -14.43 3.49 15.33
CA VAL A 262 -15.16 2.53 16.16
C VAL A 262 -15.07 2.90 17.64
N THR A 263 -15.40 4.16 17.94
CA THR A 263 -15.22 4.80 19.24
C THR A 263 -16.27 4.39 20.28
N ARG A 264 -16.00 4.73 21.54
CA ARG A 264 -16.79 4.33 22.71
C ARG A 264 -17.94 5.27 23.08
N GLY A 265 -18.10 6.43 22.43
CA GLY A 265 -19.22 7.32 22.73
C GLY A 265 -19.20 8.68 22.03
N MET A 266 -20.36 9.33 22.04
CA MET A 266 -20.63 10.61 21.37
C MET A 266 -19.66 11.74 21.73
N PRO A 267 -19.21 11.95 22.99
CA PRO A 267 -18.28 13.03 23.30
C PRO A 267 -16.96 12.91 22.53
N ILE A 268 -16.47 11.68 22.34
CA ILE A 268 -15.25 11.42 21.57
C ILE A 268 -15.49 11.74 20.09
N ASP A 269 -16.66 11.41 19.56
CA ASP A 269 -17.02 11.67 18.15
C ASP A 269 -17.07 13.17 17.85
N ILE A 270 -17.67 13.95 18.75
CA ILE A 270 -17.81 15.41 18.61
C ILE A 270 -16.43 16.09 18.51
N ASP A 271 -15.47 15.62 19.29
CA ASP A 271 -14.10 16.14 19.26
C ASP A 271 -13.27 15.61 18.09
N LEU A 272 -13.54 14.39 17.63
CA LEU A 272 -12.82 13.72 16.55
C LEU A 272 -13.20 14.24 15.16
N ILE A 273 -14.50 14.41 14.89
CA ILE A 273 -15.02 14.64 13.53
C ILE A 273 -14.45 15.90 12.86
N PRO A 274 -14.34 17.06 13.53
CA PRO A 274 -13.73 18.25 12.91
C PRO A 274 -12.29 17.99 12.43
N ALA A 275 -11.50 17.24 13.21
CA ALA A 275 -10.13 16.90 12.85
C ALA A 275 -10.07 15.96 11.64
N LEU A 276 -10.98 14.99 11.54
CA LEU A 276 -11.05 14.09 10.39
C LEU A 276 -11.52 14.78 9.11
N LEU A 277 -12.51 15.67 9.21
CA LEU A 277 -13.03 16.44 8.08
C LEU A 277 -12.00 17.41 7.49
N ALA A 278 -11.04 17.86 8.29
CA ALA A 278 -9.91 18.68 7.82
C ALA A 278 -8.88 17.89 6.99
N THR A 279 -9.03 16.57 6.84
CA THR A 279 -8.14 15.72 6.06
C THR A 279 -8.70 15.37 4.68
N ASP A 280 -7.81 14.93 3.80
CA ASP A 280 -8.14 14.42 2.47
C ASP A 280 -8.50 12.92 2.48
N ALA A 281 -8.92 12.36 3.63
CA ALA A 281 -9.31 10.95 3.70
C ALA A 281 -10.34 10.58 2.62
N ALA A 282 -10.11 9.43 1.97
CA ALA A 282 -10.97 8.89 0.92
C ALA A 282 -12.37 8.51 1.44
N TYR A 283 -12.43 8.14 2.72
CA TYR A 283 -13.61 7.64 3.38
C TYR A 283 -13.49 7.87 4.89
N ILE A 284 -14.57 8.33 5.51
CA ILE A 284 -14.67 8.52 6.97
C ILE A 284 -15.93 7.83 7.45
N GLY A 285 -15.78 6.71 8.13
CA GLY A 285 -16.88 5.96 8.72
C GLY A 285 -16.93 6.10 10.24
N LEU A 286 -18.13 6.17 10.81
CA LEU A 286 -18.35 6.25 12.25
C LEU A 286 -19.32 5.16 12.73
N ILE A 287 -18.89 4.41 13.74
CA ILE A 287 -19.76 3.44 14.42
C ILE A 287 -20.84 4.13 15.25
N GLY A 288 -22.04 3.57 15.22
CA GLY A 288 -23.13 4.01 16.07
C GLY A 288 -24.47 3.60 15.53
N SER A 289 -25.52 3.76 16.34
CA SER A 289 -26.90 3.63 15.86
C SER A 289 -27.31 4.90 15.10
N ARG A 290 -28.36 4.80 14.28
CA ARG A 290 -28.97 5.97 13.62
C ARG A 290 -29.35 7.06 14.64
N ARG A 291 -29.84 6.65 15.82
CA ARG A 291 -30.16 7.56 16.91
C ARG A 291 -28.91 8.26 17.46
N ARG A 292 -27.81 7.53 17.71
CA ARG A 292 -26.54 8.14 18.16
C ARG A 292 -26.07 9.15 17.13
N TRP A 293 -26.09 8.78 15.85
CA TRP A 293 -25.67 9.68 14.77
C TRP A 293 -26.51 10.96 14.71
N ALA A 294 -27.84 10.87 14.78
CA ALA A 294 -28.71 12.04 14.79
C ALA A 294 -28.41 13.01 15.95
N LEU A 295 -28.08 12.48 17.14
CA LEU A 295 -27.67 13.29 18.29
C LEU A 295 -26.29 13.91 18.09
N THR A 296 -25.34 13.14 17.54
CA THR A 296 -23.99 13.64 17.20
C THR A 296 -24.05 14.77 16.18
N VAL A 297 -24.83 14.62 15.10
CA VAL A 297 -25.04 15.66 14.07
C VAL A 297 -25.54 16.94 14.70
N ARG A 298 -26.59 16.85 15.53
CA ARG A 298 -27.15 18.01 16.21
C ARG A 298 -26.10 18.74 17.05
N ALA A 299 -25.32 18.00 17.85
CA ALA A 299 -24.27 18.57 18.69
C ALA A 299 -23.13 19.20 17.85
N LEU A 300 -22.74 18.57 16.73
CA LEU A 300 -21.73 19.13 15.83
C LEU A 300 -22.18 20.43 15.16
N MET A 301 -23.44 20.51 14.76
CA MET A 301 -24.01 21.73 14.19
C MET A 301 -24.10 22.85 15.24
N GLU A 302 -24.60 22.54 16.43
CA GLU A 302 -24.80 23.51 17.52
C GLU A 302 -23.49 23.98 18.17
N GLU A 303 -22.54 23.06 18.42
CA GLU A 303 -21.33 23.34 19.21
C GLU A 303 -20.06 23.57 18.38
N ARG A 304 -19.99 23.03 17.16
CA ARG A 304 -18.81 23.12 16.29
C ARG A 304 -19.08 23.90 15.00
N GLY A 305 -20.33 24.27 14.74
CA GLY A 305 -20.71 25.07 13.57
C GLY A 305 -20.51 24.35 12.23
N LEU A 306 -20.54 23.01 12.23
CA LEU A 306 -20.45 22.22 11.00
C LEU A 306 -21.77 22.25 10.25
N ASP A 307 -21.71 22.32 8.92
CA ASP A 307 -22.88 22.26 8.05
C ASP A 307 -23.16 20.85 7.54
N GLU A 308 -24.33 20.67 6.93
CA GLU A 308 -24.77 19.39 6.38
C GLU A 308 -23.86 18.90 5.25
N ALA A 309 -23.29 19.83 4.47
CA ALA A 309 -22.36 19.52 3.39
C ALA A 309 -21.08 18.86 3.93
N ALA A 310 -20.48 19.39 4.99
CA ALA A 310 -19.31 18.79 5.63
C ALA A 310 -19.64 17.42 6.24
N LEU A 311 -20.78 17.32 6.92
CA LEU A 311 -21.22 16.08 7.57
C LEU A 311 -21.59 14.97 6.57
N SER A 312 -21.94 15.32 5.32
CA SER A 312 -22.24 14.34 4.26
C SER A 312 -21.04 13.44 3.89
N ARG A 313 -19.81 13.85 4.22
CA ARG A 313 -18.60 13.02 4.07
C ARG A 313 -18.51 11.87 5.09
N ILE A 314 -19.34 11.87 6.12
CA ILE A 314 -19.32 10.85 7.18
C ILE A 314 -20.31 9.74 6.87
N HIS A 315 -19.82 8.51 6.78
CA HIS A 315 -20.62 7.30 6.69
C HIS A 315 -21.05 6.84 8.09
N ALA A 316 -22.29 7.14 8.47
CA ALA A 316 -22.82 6.84 9.79
C ALA A 316 -24.33 6.48 9.74
N PRO A 317 -24.75 5.32 10.27
CA PRO A 317 -23.92 4.21 10.76
C PRO A 317 -22.97 3.67 9.69
N ILE A 318 -21.75 3.35 10.09
CA ILE A 318 -20.75 2.72 9.25
C ILE A 318 -21.15 1.28 8.86
N GLY A 319 -20.83 0.87 7.64
CA GLY A 319 -21.00 -0.49 7.13
C GLY A 319 -22.30 -0.73 6.36
N LEU A 320 -22.32 -1.82 5.58
CA LEU A 320 -23.54 -2.27 4.89
C LEU A 320 -24.54 -2.89 5.87
N GLU A 321 -25.83 -2.70 5.60
CA GLU A 321 -26.91 -3.31 6.40
C GLU A 321 -26.95 -4.82 6.20
N LEU A 322 -26.37 -5.56 7.14
CA LEU A 322 -26.29 -7.02 7.16
C LEU A 322 -27.05 -7.63 8.36
N GLN A 323 -27.73 -6.84 9.18
CA GLN A 323 -28.18 -7.24 10.53
C GLN A 323 -27.03 -7.83 11.36
N ALA A 324 -25.84 -7.24 11.25
CA ALA A 324 -24.64 -7.70 11.96
C ALA A 324 -24.77 -7.44 13.47
N GLU A 325 -24.48 -8.45 14.30
CA GLU A 325 -24.58 -8.34 15.76
C GLU A 325 -23.21 -8.51 16.45
N THR A 326 -22.39 -9.44 15.96
CA THR A 326 -21.10 -9.74 16.56
C THR A 326 -20.01 -8.78 16.06
N PRO A 327 -18.92 -8.56 16.83
CA PRO A 327 -17.80 -7.72 16.37
C PRO A 327 -17.21 -8.12 15.01
N LYS A 328 -17.19 -9.43 14.72
CA LYS A 328 -16.66 -9.95 13.44
C LYS A 328 -17.62 -9.70 12.28
N GLU A 329 -18.92 -9.86 12.47
CA GLU A 329 -19.92 -9.53 11.46
C GLU A 329 -19.96 -8.02 11.18
N ILE A 330 -19.84 -7.19 12.22
CA ILE A 330 -19.75 -5.73 12.07
C ILE A 330 -18.49 -5.37 11.29
N ALA A 331 -17.34 -6.00 11.58
CA ALA A 331 -16.13 -5.80 10.80
C ALA A 331 -16.31 -6.18 9.32
N VAL A 332 -17.01 -7.27 9.02
CA VAL A 332 -17.37 -7.66 7.64
C VAL A 332 -18.26 -6.61 6.98
N SER A 333 -19.30 -6.14 7.68
CA SER A 333 -20.19 -5.07 7.21
C SER A 333 -19.42 -3.79 6.84
N ILE A 334 -18.50 -3.36 7.71
CA ILE A 334 -17.64 -2.19 7.49
C ILE A 334 -16.70 -2.39 6.29
N MET A 335 -15.98 -3.52 6.25
CA MET A 335 -15.05 -3.79 5.15
C MET A 335 -15.75 -3.98 3.80
N ALA A 336 -16.99 -4.48 3.81
CA ALA A 336 -17.82 -4.57 2.62
C ALA A 336 -18.19 -3.17 2.10
N GLU A 337 -18.59 -2.24 2.97
CA GLU A 337 -18.88 -0.85 2.57
C GLU A 337 -17.61 -0.15 2.05
N ILE A 338 -16.49 -0.25 2.78
CA ILE A 338 -15.21 0.32 2.35
C ILE A 338 -14.80 -0.21 0.97
N THR A 339 -14.95 -1.52 0.74
CA THR A 339 -14.63 -2.15 -0.54
C THR A 339 -15.58 -1.67 -1.64
N MET A 340 -16.86 -1.55 -1.34
CA MET A 340 -17.89 -1.03 -2.25
C MET A 340 -17.53 0.40 -2.68
N VAL A 341 -17.27 1.31 -1.74
CA VAL A 341 -16.90 2.70 -2.03
C VAL A 341 -15.61 2.76 -2.86
N ARG A 342 -14.56 2.04 -2.43
CA ARG A 342 -13.27 2.01 -3.13
C ARG A 342 -13.38 1.52 -4.58
N ARG A 343 -14.28 0.57 -4.85
CA ARG A 343 -14.43 -0.07 -6.16
C ARG A 343 -15.57 0.54 -7.01
N GLY A 344 -16.32 1.52 -6.49
CA GLY A 344 -17.49 2.07 -7.16
C GLY A 344 -18.65 1.07 -7.30
N GLY A 345 -18.75 0.11 -6.39
CA GLY A 345 -19.83 -0.88 -6.37
C GLY A 345 -21.14 -0.33 -5.80
N THR A 346 -22.23 -1.08 -5.97
CA THR A 346 -23.57 -0.69 -5.46
C THR A 346 -23.97 -1.40 -4.17
N GLY A 347 -23.30 -2.49 -3.81
CA GLY A 347 -23.68 -3.35 -2.67
C GLY A 347 -24.94 -4.18 -2.92
N ALA A 348 -25.52 -4.13 -4.13
CA ALA A 348 -26.69 -4.92 -4.49
C ALA A 348 -26.34 -6.42 -4.61
N PRO A 349 -27.30 -7.34 -4.37
CA PRO A 349 -27.07 -8.77 -4.56
C PRO A 349 -26.69 -9.09 -6.01
N MET A 350 -25.61 -9.85 -6.22
CA MET A 350 -25.22 -10.38 -7.55
C MET A 350 -26.09 -11.56 -8.02
N ARG A 351 -27.29 -11.74 -7.44
CA ARG A 351 -28.16 -12.87 -7.74
C ARG A 351 -28.62 -12.75 -9.18
N TRP A 352 -28.32 -13.76 -9.99
CA TRP A 352 -28.86 -13.89 -11.33
C TRP A 352 -30.34 -14.30 -11.25
N PHE A 353 -31.22 -13.54 -11.90
CA PHE A 353 -32.67 -13.79 -11.91
C PHE A 353 -33.18 -14.42 -13.23
N GLY A 354 -32.26 -14.84 -14.10
CA GLY A 354 -32.58 -15.33 -15.45
C GLY A 354 -32.20 -14.31 -16.53
N LEU A 355 -32.47 -14.65 -17.79
CA LEU A 355 -32.24 -13.77 -18.93
C LEU A 355 -33.30 -12.65 -18.95
N THR A 356 -32.83 -11.44 -19.16
CA THR A 356 -33.62 -10.24 -19.45
C THR A 356 -33.38 -9.81 -20.90
N GLU A 357 -34.31 -9.08 -21.52
CA GLU A 357 -34.11 -8.58 -22.89
C GLU A 357 -32.84 -7.73 -23.02
N SER A 358 -32.45 -7.00 -21.96
CA SER A 358 -31.22 -6.21 -21.89
C SER A 358 -29.93 -7.05 -21.86
N ASP A 359 -29.98 -8.35 -21.55
CA ASP A 359 -28.79 -9.21 -21.57
C ASP A 359 -28.31 -9.51 -23.01
N PHE A 360 -29.14 -9.19 -24.01
CA PHE A 360 -28.83 -9.34 -25.42
C PHE A 360 -28.53 -8.01 -26.13
N ASP A 361 -28.64 -6.87 -25.44
CA ASP A 361 -28.27 -5.57 -26.01
C ASP A 361 -26.75 -5.51 -26.23
N GLY A 362 -26.33 -5.41 -27.50
CA GLY A 362 -24.93 -5.27 -27.89
C GLY A 362 -24.16 -6.59 -28.09
N ILE A 363 -24.84 -7.73 -28.10
CA ILE A 363 -24.28 -8.99 -28.62
C ILE A 363 -24.72 -9.13 -30.09
N GLU A 364 -23.95 -8.54 -31.00
CA GLU A 364 -24.00 -8.87 -32.44
C GLU A 364 -23.19 -10.14 -32.77
#